data_AF-A0A7C8J103-F1
#
_entry.id   AF-A0A7C8J103-F1
#
_cell.length_a   1.000
_cell.length_b   1.000
_cell.length_c   1.000
_cell.angle_alpha   90.00
_cell.angle_beta   90.00
_cell.angle_gamma   90.00
#
_symmetry.space_group_name_H-M   'P 1'
#
loop_
_entity.id
_entity.type
_entity.pdbx_description
1 polymer ?
#
loop_
_entity_poly.entity_id
_entity_poly.type
_entity_poly.pdbx_seq_one_letter_code
_entity_poly.pdbx_strand_id
1 'polypeptide(L)'
;MSALADSEKPIPRFTIDLAKPPRERYDEVVQVFGSRMRSLVGLFDSVLSMFITFTWLRPIVIGLSKVCLRRVYDEEENEEIKGISAASGVPLYLLVALNNLLDCLLGCTSGAIPISPGRASQRTDETRLLHFRTLDWGMDELRDLLVVLEFVDSTSDNPNRVIARSITYAGFVGSLTMVSLEKLTIP
;
A
#
# COMPACT_ATOMS: atom_id res chain seq x y z
N MET A 1 -4.60 -25.83 -21.42
CA MET A 1 -5.37 -24.59 -21.13
C MET A 1 -6.04 -24.73 -19.77
N SER A 2 -5.30 -24.58 -18.67
CA SER A 2 -5.82 -24.74 -17.31
C SER A 2 -5.00 -23.91 -16.33
N ALA A 3 -5.20 -22.58 -16.33
CA ALA A 3 -4.52 -21.66 -15.41
C ALA A 3 -5.31 -20.34 -15.21
N LEU A 4 -6.64 -20.39 -15.15
CA LEU A 4 -7.47 -19.18 -14.95
C LEU A 4 -8.43 -19.25 -13.75
N ALA A 5 -8.28 -20.26 -12.87
CA ALA A 5 -9.30 -20.56 -11.84
C ALA A 5 -8.81 -20.40 -10.38
N ASP A 6 -7.78 -19.58 -10.12
CA ASP A 6 -7.29 -19.35 -8.74
C ASP A 6 -7.41 -17.90 -8.25
N SER A 7 -8.14 -17.03 -8.98
CA SER A 7 -8.26 -15.59 -8.66
C SER A 7 -9.70 -15.17 -8.40
N GLU A 8 -10.35 -15.71 -7.38
CA GLU A 8 -11.74 -15.33 -7.05
C GLU A 8 -11.98 -15.00 -5.57
N LYS A 9 -10.94 -14.59 -4.83
CA LYS A 9 -11.14 -13.85 -3.57
C LYS A 9 -10.97 -12.36 -3.82
N PRO A 10 -12.01 -11.54 -3.60
CA PRO A 10 -11.90 -10.09 -3.75
C PRO A 10 -10.87 -9.55 -2.74
N ILE A 11 -10.07 -8.58 -3.18
CA ILE A 11 -9.10 -7.90 -2.31
C ILE A 11 -9.86 -7.27 -1.14
N PRO A 12 -9.48 -7.56 0.12
CA PRO A 12 -10.16 -7.01 1.29
C PRO A 12 -10.14 -5.48 1.30
N ARG A 13 -11.25 -4.87 1.73
CA ARG A 13 -11.43 -3.40 1.75
C ARG A 13 -11.56 -2.92 3.18
N PHE A 14 -10.89 -1.82 3.50
CA PHE A 14 -10.92 -1.19 4.82
C PHE A 14 -11.21 0.30 4.69
N THR A 15 -11.86 0.85 5.72
CA THR A 15 -12.09 2.29 5.83
C THR A 15 -11.03 2.89 6.74
N ILE A 16 -10.30 3.87 6.23
CA ILE A 16 -9.32 4.65 6.99
C ILE A 16 -9.95 6.00 7.29
N ASP A 17 -10.25 6.23 8.57
CA ASP A 17 -10.83 7.49 9.03
C ASP A 17 -9.72 8.48 9.41
N LEU A 18 -9.55 9.53 8.61
CA LEU A 18 -8.52 10.55 8.79
C LEU A 18 -8.73 11.38 10.07
N ALA A 19 -9.95 11.41 10.61
CA ALA A 19 -10.23 12.06 11.88
C ALA A 19 -9.64 11.31 13.09
N LYS A 20 -9.34 10.00 12.96
CA LYS A 20 -8.68 9.24 14.03
C LYS A 20 -7.23 9.67 14.19
N PRO A 21 -6.65 9.55 15.41
CA PRO A 21 -5.22 9.73 15.60
C PRO A 21 -4.42 8.82 14.65
N PRO A 22 -3.34 9.31 14.01
CA PRO A 22 -2.59 8.55 13.01
C PRO A 22 -2.20 7.13 13.46
N ARG A 23 -1.80 6.98 14.72
CA ARG A 23 -1.43 5.68 15.32
C ARG A 23 -2.51 4.61 15.29
N GLU A 24 -3.78 5.00 15.23
CA GLU A 24 -4.93 4.10 15.39
C GLU A 24 -5.65 3.85 14.05
N ARG A 25 -5.29 4.58 13.00
CA ARG A 25 -5.98 4.56 11.70
C ARG A 25 -5.99 3.19 11.02
N TYR A 26 -4.95 2.39 11.24
CA TYR A 26 -4.75 1.10 10.57
C TYR A 26 -5.03 -0.11 11.47
N ASP A 27 -5.60 0.09 12.65
CA ASP A 27 -5.82 -0.99 13.61
C ASP A 27 -6.63 -2.16 13.03
N GLU A 28 -7.69 -1.86 12.27
CA GLU A 28 -8.51 -2.88 11.59
C GLU A 28 -7.71 -3.68 10.55
N VAL A 29 -6.85 -3.00 9.79
CA VAL A 29 -5.96 -3.65 8.81
C VAL A 29 -4.99 -4.57 9.54
N VAL A 30 -4.40 -4.09 10.64
CA VAL A 30 -3.43 -4.84 11.45
C VAL A 30 -4.07 -6.04 12.14
N GLN A 31 -5.32 -5.93 12.60
CA GLN A 31 -6.05 -7.06 13.19
C GLN A 31 -6.19 -8.22 12.20
N VAL A 32 -6.40 -7.93 10.91
CA VAL A 32 -6.57 -8.95 9.87
C VAL A 32 -5.23 -9.44 9.31
N PHE A 33 -4.30 -8.53 9.03
CA PHE A 33 -3.07 -8.84 8.30
C PHE A 33 -1.82 -8.94 9.18
N GLY A 34 -1.87 -8.55 10.45
CA GLY A 34 -0.69 -8.47 11.32
C GLY A 34 0.06 -9.80 11.46
N SER A 35 -0.64 -10.93 11.48
CA SER A 35 -0.01 -12.26 11.46
C SER A 35 0.75 -12.54 10.17
N ARG A 36 0.17 -12.17 9.02
CA ARG A 36 0.81 -12.32 7.70
C ARG A 36 2.02 -11.39 7.58
N MET A 37 1.89 -10.13 8.00
CA MET A 37 2.99 -9.17 8.02
C MET A 37 4.18 -9.70 8.86
N ARG A 38 3.93 -10.31 10.01
CA ARG A 38 4.98 -10.97 10.82
C ARG A 38 5.62 -12.15 10.09
N SER A 39 4.84 -12.96 9.37
CA SER A 39 5.39 -14.08 8.59
C SER A 39 6.25 -13.61 7.41
N LEU A 40 5.99 -12.42 6.87
CA LEU A 40 6.77 -11.83 5.78
C LEU A 40 8.08 -11.18 6.24
N VAL A 41 8.39 -11.19 7.53
CA VAL A 41 9.71 -10.74 8.03
C VAL A 41 10.86 -11.50 7.36
N GLY A 42 10.66 -12.78 7.02
CA GLY A 42 11.65 -13.57 6.28
C GLY A 42 11.91 -13.06 4.84
N LEU A 43 10.98 -12.32 4.24
CA LEU A 43 11.18 -11.72 2.91
C LEU A 43 12.31 -10.69 2.91
N PHE A 44 12.55 -10.01 4.03
CA PHE A 44 13.66 -9.05 4.12
C PHE A 44 15.01 -9.74 3.97
N ASP A 45 15.17 -10.96 4.48
CA ASP A 45 16.40 -11.73 4.27
C ASP A 45 16.58 -12.09 2.78
N SER A 46 15.48 -12.42 2.08
CA SER A 46 15.49 -12.64 0.63
C SER A 46 15.86 -11.37 -0.13
N VAL A 47 15.31 -10.21 0.23
CA VAL A 47 15.66 -8.92 -0.40
C VAL A 47 17.13 -8.57 -0.13
N LEU A 48 17.60 -8.68 1.12
CA LEU A 48 19.00 -8.45 1.46
C LEU A 48 19.92 -9.40 0.69
N SER A 49 19.50 -10.64 0.42
CA SER A 49 20.28 -11.59 -0.35
C SER A 49 20.49 -11.19 -1.81
N MET A 50 19.57 -10.42 -2.38
CA MET A 50 19.66 -9.90 -3.75
C MET A 50 20.75 -8.83 -3.89
N PHE A 51 20.94 -8.00 -2.86
CA PHE A 51 21.91 -6.91 -2.87
C PHE A 51 23.24 -7.26 -2.17
N ILE A 52 23.23 -8.21 -1.24
CA ILE A 52 24.39 -8.56 -0.40
C ILE A 52 24.74 -10.03 -0.59
N THR A 53 25.64 -10.27 -1.53
CA THR A 53 26.20 -11.59 -1.83
C THR A 53 26.98 -12.17 -0.64
N PHE A 54 27.68 -11.33 0.12
CA PHE A 54 28.49 -11.77 1.27
C PHE A 54 27.63 -11.99 2.51
N THR A 55 27.34 -13.26 2.83
CA THR A 55 26.47 -13.65 3.96
C THR A 55 26.91 -13.08 5.31
N TRP A 56 28.22 -12.93 5.53
CA TRP A 56 28.76 -12.39 6.79
C TRP A 56 28.46 -10.90 7.01
N LEU A 57 28.18 -10.13 5.95
CA LEU A 57 27.80 -8.71 6.05
C LEU A 57 26.32 -8.52 6.43
N ARG A 58 25.46 -9.50 6.16
CA ARG A 58 24.02 -9.41 6.41
C ARG A 58 23.66 -9.05 7.85
N PRO A 59 24.19 -9.72 8.90
CA PRO A 59 23.87 -9.34 10.28
C PRO A 59 24.34 -7.92 10.63
N ILE A 60 25.44 -7.46 10.04
CA ILE A 60 25.94 -6.09 10.24
C ILE A 60 24.97 -5.08 9.63
N VAL A 61 24.52 -5.33 8.40
CA VAL A 61 23.52 -4.46 7.73
C VAL A 61 22.21 -4.45 8.50
N ILE A 62 21.71 -5.60 8.95
CA ILE A 62 20.50 -5.67 9.80
C ILE A 62 20.69 -4.87 11.09
N GLY A 63 21.85 -4.98 11.73
CA GLY A 63 22.20 -4.20 12.92
C GLY A 63 22.19 -2.69 12.65
N LEU A 64 22.75 -2.27 11.51
CA LEU A 64 22.77 -0.88 11.09
C LEU A 64 21.36 -0.38 10.73
N SER A 65 20.55 -1.20 10.05
CA SER A 65 19.17 -0.87 9.70
C SER A 65 18.32 -0.57 10.94
N LYS A 66 18.50 -1.31 12.04
CA LYS A 66 17.82 -1.02 13.32
C LYS A 66 18.15 0.38 13.87
N VAL A 67 19.32 0.90 13.55
CA VAL A 67 19.78 2.23 13.99
C VAL A 67 19.42 3.31 12.99
N CYS A 68 19.50 3.03 11.68
CA CYS A 68 19.31 4.02 10.63
C CYS A 68 17.84 4.16 10.18
N LEU A 69 17.09 3.07 10.12
CA LEU A 69 15.71 3.05 9.63
C LEU A 69 14.74 3.25 10.79
N ARG A 70 14.68 4.49 11.29
CA ARG A 70 13.86 4.86 12.46
C ARG A 70 12.58 5.60 12.12
N ARG A 71 12.49 6.17 10.92
CA ARG A 71 11.35 6.99 10.51
C ARG A 71 11.22 7.08 8.99
N VAL A 72 10.01 7.36 8.54
CA VAL A 72 9.74 7.92 7.20
C VAL A 72 9.79 9.45 7.26
N TYR A 73 9.65 10.10 6.10
CA TYR A 73 9.83 11.55 5.98
C TYR A 73 8.73 12.33 6.69
N ASP A 74 7.47 12.01 6.39
CA ASP A 74 6.30 12.70 6.92
C ASP A 74 6.03 12.29 8.38
N GLU A 75 5.64 13.26 9.21
CA GLU A 75 5.42 13.01 10.64
C GLU A 75 4.16 12.19 10.90
N GLU A 76 3.10 12.43 10.13
CA GLU A 76 1.83 11.74 10.25
C GLU A 76 1.97 10.28 9.83
N GLU A 77 2.51 10.03 8.64
CA GLU A 77 2.85 8.68 8.15
C GLU A 77 3.78 7.94 9.11
N ASN A 78 4.73 8.64 9.72
CA ASN A 78 5.64 8.04 10.69
C ASN A 78 4.92 7.61 11.98
N GLU A 79 3.92 8.36 12.44
CA GLU A 79 3.08 7.94 13.55
C GLU A 79 2.16 6.78 13.16
N GLU A 80 1.64 6.73 11.93
CA GLU A 80 0.90 5.58 11.40
C GLU A 80 1.76 4.30 11.41
N ILE A 81 2.99 4.37 10.88
CA ILE A 81 3.92 3.23 10.88
C ILE A 81 4.26 2.77 12.30
N LYS A 82 4.45 3.70 13.25
CA LYS A 82 4.67 3.35 14.67
C LYS A 82 3.45 2.64 15.27
N GLY A 83 2.25 3.11 14.96
CA GLY A 83 1.00 2.45 15.36
C GLY A 83 0.92 1.03 14.82
N ILE A 84 1.15 0.87 13.51
CA ILE A 84 1.21 -0.44 12.84
C ILE A 84 2.27 -1.33 13.49
N SER A 85 3.46 -0.82 13.75
CA SER A 85 4.55 -1.58 14.41
C SER A 85 4.12 -2.09 15.78
N ALA A 86 3.53 -1.22 16.60
CA ALA A 86 3.09 -1.55 17.95
C ALA A 86 1.97 -2.60 17.94
N ALA A 87 0.95 -2.44 17.08
CA ALA A 87 -0.19 -3.33 17.02
C ALA A 87 0.13 -4.67 16.32
N SER A 88 0.99 -4.66 15.29
CA SER A 88 1.35 -5.87 14.52
C SER A 88 2.52 -6.64 15.14
N GLY A 89 3.31 -6.04 16.05
CA GLY A 89 4.54 -6.62 16.56
C GLY A 89 5.65 -6.76 15.50
N VAL A 90 5.49 -6.17 14.31
CA VAL A 90 6.55 -6.10 13.30
C VAL A 90 7.54 -5.02 13.71
N PRO A 91 8.85 -5.31 13.74
CA PRO A 91 9.87 -4.31 14.07
C PRO A 91 9.80 -3.07 13.18
N LEU A 92 9.83 -1.88 13.80
CA LEU A 92 9.71 -0.59 13.09
C LEU A 92 10.66 -0.45 11.91
N TYR A 93 11.93 -0.84 12.09
CA TYR A 93 12.93 -0.72 11.04
C TYR A 93 12.61 -1.54 9.77
N LEU A 94 11.85 -2.63 9.91
CA LEU A 94 11.39 -3.43 8.79
C LEU A 94 10.23 -2.74 8.07
N LEU A 95 9.28 -2.15 8.78
CA LEU A 95 8.20 -1.38 8.15
C LEU A 95 8.76 -0.15 7.42
N VAL A 96 9.71 0.57 8.04
CA VAL A 96 10.40 1.69 7.38
C VAL A 96 11.17 1.19 6.15
N ALA A 97 11.89 0.06 6.25
CA ALA A 97 12.56 -0.55 5.10
C ALA A 97 11.57 -0.90 3.99
N LEU A 98 10.44 -1.53 4.30
CA LEU A 98 9.42 -1.91 3.33
C LEU A 98 8.88 -0.68 2.59
N ASN A 99 8.53 0.38 3.32
CA ASN A 99 8.00 1.60 2.71
C ASN A 99 9.02 2.23 1.75
N ASN A 100 10.31 2.26 2.09
CA ASN A 100 11.34 2.80 1.19
C ASN A 100 11.68 1.86 0.02
N LEU A 101 11.77 0.55 0.28
CA LEU A 101 12.05 -0.44 -0.75
C LEU A 101 10.92 -0.45 -1.77
N LEU A 102 9.66 -0.20 -1.35
CA LEU A 102 8.55 -0.21 -2.28
C LEU A 102 8.61 0.89 -3.32
N ASP A 103 9.08 2.05 -2.92
CA ASP A 103 9.30 3.13 -3.89
C ASP A 103 10.50 2.86 -4.81
N CYS A 104 11.51 2.12 -4.35
CA CYS A 104 12.75 1.90 -5.11
C CYS A 104 12.70 0.72 -6.08
N LEU A 105 11.97 -0.36 -5.73
CA LEU A 105 12.08 -1.66 -6.40
C LEU A 105 10.84 -2.06 -7.20
N LEU A 106 9.79 -1.23 -7.19
CA LEU A 106 8.60 -1.47 -7.98
C LEU A 106 8.77 -1.12 -9.45
N GLY A 107 8.51 -2.11 -10.30
CA GLY A 107 8.15 -1.87 -11.69
C GLY A 107 6.68 -1.47 -11.79
N CYS A 108 6.35 -0.57 -12.72
CA CYS A 108 4.96 -0.28 -13.03
C CYS A 108 4.77 0.02 -14.51
N THR A 109 3.62 -0.39 -15.05
CA THR A 109 3.13 0.07 -16.35
C THR A 109 1.84 0.83 -16.13
N SER A 110 1.80 2.12 -16.44
CA SER A 110 0.62 2.97 -16.32
C SER A 110 0.14 3.46 -17.69
N GLY A 111 -1.17 3.62 -17.84
CA GLY A 111 -1.76 4.19 -19.05
C GLY A 111 -3.08 4.89 -18.77
N ALA A 112 -3.38 5.90 -19.59
CA ALA A 112 -4.63 6.63 -19.55
C ALA A 112 -5.22 6.71 -20.96
N ILE A 113 -6.49 6.37 -21.11
CA ILE A 113 -7.18 6.32 -22.39
C ILE A 113 -8.44 7.19 -22.32
N PRO A 114 -8.59 8.22 -23.17
CA PRO A 114 -9.84 8.92 -23.32
C PRO A 114 -10.86 8.01 -24.01
N ILE A 115 -12.04 7.88 -23.41
CA ILE A 115 -13.16 7.11 -23.91
C ILE A 115 -14.26 8.10 -24.25
N SER A 116 -14.61 8.18 -25.53
CA SER A 116 -15.80 8.90 -25.96
C SER A 116 -17.04 8.08 -25.60
N PRO A 117 -18.07 8.68 -25.00
CA PRO A 117 -19.34 7.99 -24.80
C PRO A 117 -19.89 7.58 -26.17
N GLY A 118 -20.17 6.28 -26.36
CA GLY A 118 -20.77 5.80 -27.59
C GLY A 118 -22.12 6.48 -27.88
N ARG A 119 -22.59 6.42 -29.14
CA ARG A 119 -23.80 7.09 -29.65
C ARG A 119 -25.11 6.87 -28.85
N ALA A 120 -25.13 6.00 -27.85
CA ALA A 120 -26.28 5.70 -26.99
C ALA A 120 -26.44 6.65 -25.78
N SER A 121 -25.45 7.50 -25.47
CA SER A 121 -25.52 8.40 -24.31
C SER A 121 -25.74 9.86 -24.73
N GLN A 122 -26.99 10.22 -25.06
CA GLN A 122 -27.39 11.57 -25.47
C GLN A 122 -27.34 12.64 -24.35
N ARG A 123 -26.75 12.37 -23.18
CA ARG A 123 -26.93 13.26 -22.02
C ARG A 123 -25.69 13.99 -21.50
N THR A 124 -24.48 13.64 -21.92
CA THR A 124 -23.28 14.46 -21.66
C THR A 124 -22.16 14.12 -22.66
N ASP A 125 -21.73 15.10 -23.46
CA ASP A 125 -20.55 15.05 -24.36
C ASP A 125 -19.22 15.11 -23.56
N GLU A 126 -19.14 14.42 -22.43
CA GLU A 126 -17.93 14.42 -21.60
C GLU A 126 -17.05 13.22 -21.93
N THR A 127 -15.86 13.49 -22.47
CA THR A 127 -14.79 12.51 -22.62
C THR A 127 -14.45 11.94 -21.24
N ARG A 128 -14.59 10.62 -21.07
CA ARG A 128 -14.23 9.94 -19.82
C ARG A 128 -12.78 9.47 -19.92
N LEU A 129 -11.99 9.60 -18.85
CA LEU A 129 -10.65 9.05 -18.81
C LEU A 129 -10.66 7.71 -18.07
N LEU A 130 -10.15 6.66 -18.71
CA LEU A 130 -9.85 5.40 -18.03
C LEU A 130 -8.36 5.36 -17.73
N HIS A 131 -8.01 5.27 -16.45
CA HIS A 131 -6.64 5.11 -15.99
C HIS A 131 -6.44 3.67 -15.51
N PHE A 132 -5.33 3.06 -15.90
CA PHE A 132 -4.93 1.72 -15.46
C PHE A 132 -3.46 1.70 -15.08
N ARG A 133 -3.11 0.83 -14.14
CA ARG A 133 -1.73 0.62 -13.69
C ARG A 133 -1.51 -0.85 -13.34
N THR A 134 -0.40 -1.41 -13.80
CA THR A 134 0.17 -2.65 -13.26
C THR A 134 1.27 -2.29 -12.26
N LEU A 135 1.45 -3.14 -11.27
CA LEU A 135 2.45 -2.97 -10.22
C LEU A 135 3.15 -4.30 -10.02
N ASP A 136 4.43 -4.32 -10.38
CA ASP A 136 5.20 -5.54 -10.59
C ASP A 136 6.41 -5.54 -9.63
N TRP A 137 6.38 -6.43 -8.63
CA TRP A 137 7.46 -6.57 -7.63
C TRP A 137 8.30 -7.83 -7.82
N GLY A 138 7.72 -8.92 -8.35
CA GLY A 138 8.41 -10.21 -8.45
C GLY A 138 8.54 -11.00 -7.14
N MET A 139 7.82 -10.60 -6.08
CA MET A 139 7.65 -11.40 -4.85
C MET A 139 6.15 -11.68 -4.65
N ASP A 140 5.73 -12.90 -4.97
CA ASP A 140 4.31 -13.27 -4.96
C ASP A 140 3.70 -13.27 -3.55
N GLU A 141 4.51 -13.43 -2.51
CA GLU A 141 4.10 -13.38 -1.11
C GLU A 141 3.53 -12.01 -0.70
N LEU A 142 3.92 -10.93 -1.39
CA LEU A 142 3.33 -9.61 -1.14
C LEU A 142 1.86 -9.54 -1.58
N ARG A 143 1.42 -10.41 -2.50
CA ARG A 143 0.00 -10.46 -2.92
C ARG A 143 -0.93 -10.78 -1.75
N ASP A 144 -0.45 -11.52 -0.76
CA ASP A 144 -1.22 -11.88 0.44
C ASP A 144 -1.43 -10.71 1.42
N LEU A 145 -0.78 -9.56 1.16
CA LEU A 145 -0.96 -8.31 1.87
C LEU A 145 -1.75 -7.26 1.09
N LEU A 146 -2.22 -7.56 -0.13
CA LEU A 146 -3.00 -6.60 -0.90
C LEU A 146 -4.28 -6.20 -0.18
N VAL A 147 -4.52 -4.90 -0.11
CA VAL A 147 -5.69 -4.29 0.51
C VAL A 147 -6.17 -3.11 -0.32
N VAL A 148 -7.48 -2.86 -0.28
CA VAL A 148 -8.08 -1.61 -0.75
C VAL A 148 -8.38 -0.74 0.46
N LEU A 149 -7.88 0.49 0.43
CA LEU A 149 -8.14 1.48 1.48
C LEU A 149 -9.08 2.55 0.94
N GLU A 150 -10.15 2.84 1.69
CA GLU A 150 -11.08 3.92 1.43
C GLU A 150 -10.93 4.98 2.52
N PHE A 151 -10.50 6.17 2.14
CA PHE A 151 -10.23 7.25 3.09
C PHE A 151 -11.49 8.09 3.28
N VAL A 152 -11.87 8.30 4.52
CA VAL A 152 -13.01 9.13 4.93
C VAL A 152 -12.56 10.14 5.98
N ASP A 153 -13.36 11.18 6.19
CA ASP A 153 -13.19 12.11 7.30
C ASP A 153 -14.51 12.19 8.05
N SER A 154 -14.59 11.53 9.21
CA SER A 154 -15.80 11.50 10.02
C SER A 154 -16.16 12.85 10.67
N THR A 155 -15.27 13.84 10.63
CA THR A 155 -15.55 15.21 11.10
C THR A 155 -16.11 16.12 10.02
N SER A 156 -16.07 15.69 8.76
CA SER A 156 -16.60 16.45 7.62
C SER A 156 -18.13 16.50 7.61
N ASP A 157 -18.70 17.40 6.80
CA ASP A 157 -20.16 17.51 6.59
C ASP A 157 -20.80 16.21 6.05
N ASN A 158 -19.99 15.30 5.49
CA ASN A 158 -20.43 14.02 4.96
C ASN A 158 -19.53 12.87 5.46
N PRO A 159 -19.71 12.38 6.70
CA PRO A 159 -18.77 11.48 7.37
C PRO A 159 -18.57 10.12 6.69
N ASN A 160 -19.55 9.67 5.89
CA ASN A 160 -19.48 8.41 5.15
C ASN A 160 -18.97 8.57 3.71
N ARG A 161 -18.57 9.79 3.32
CA ARG A 161 -18.11 10.05 1.96
C ARG A 161 -16.65 9.63 1.83
N VAL A 162 -16.39 8.73 0.88
CA VAL A 162 -15.03 8.36 0.50
C VAL A 162 -14.39 9.52 -0.27
N ILE A 163 -13.25 10.00 0.22
CA ILE A 163 -12.48 11.12 -0.33
C ILE A 163 -11.45 10.60 -1.33
N ALA A 164 -10.80 9.49 -1.00
CA ALA A 164 -9.82 8.82 -1.84
C ALA A 164 -9.91 7.31 -1.68
N ARG A 165 -9.45 6.59 -2.71
CA ARG A 165 -9.32 5.13 -2.67
C ARG A 165 -7.94 4.74 -3.15
N SER A 166 -7.29 3.83 -2.43
CA SER A 166 -6.00 3.26 -2.79
C SER A 166 -6.04 1.75 -2.82
N ILE A 167 -5.23 1.15 -3.70
CA ILE A 167 -4.86 -0.27 -3.64
C ILE A 167 -3.39 -0.31 -3.24
N THR A 168 -3.10 -1.00 -2.14
CA THR A 168 -1.78 -1.00 -1.52
C THR A 168 -1.53 -2.31 -0.75
N TYR A 169 -0.41 -2.37 -0.02
CA TYR A 169 -0.04 -3.48 0.85
C TYR A 169 -0.25 -3.11 2.32
N ALA A 170 -0.77 -4.05 3.12
CA ALA A 170 -0.85 -3.88 4.56
C ALA A 170 0.54 -3.60 5.17
N GLY A 171 0.67 -2.50 5.90
CA GLY A 171 1.94 -2.01 6.45
C GLY A 171 2.68 -0.97 5.59
N PHE A 172 2.15 -0.65 4.41
CA PHE A 172 2.58 0.48 3.60
C PHE A 172 1.63 1.65 3.79
N VAL A 173 2.16 2.82 4.15
CA VAL A 173 1.37 4.04 4.40
C VAL A 173 1.45 5.05 3.24
N GLY A 174 2.41 4.87 2.32
CA GLY A 174 2.52 5.69 1.13
C GLY A 174 1.41 5.40 0.10
N SER A 175 1.51 6.06 -1.06
CA SER A 175 0.53 5.95 -2.14
C SER A 175 1.14 5.45 -3.45
N LEU A 176 0.97 4.16 -3.75
CA LEU A 176 1.44 3.57 -5.02
C LEU A 176 0.40 3.63 -6.15
N THR A 177 -0.86 3.41 -5.79
CA THR A 177 -2.00 3.45 -6.71
C THR A 177 -3.18 4.04 -5.96
N MET A 178 -3.54 5.28 -6.27
CA MET A 178 -4.60 6.01 -5.60
C MET A 178 -5.41 6.84 -6.59
N VAL A 179 -6.70 6.99 -6.32
CA VAL A 179 -7.57 7.96 -6.99
C VAL A 179 -8.24 8.83 -5.95
N SER A 180 -8.17 10.15 -6.15
CA SER A 180 -9.01 11.10 -5.41
C SER A 180 -10.37 11.20 -6.09
N LEU A 181 -11.42 11.19 -5.29
CA LEU A 181 -12.80 11.32 -5.77
C LEU A 181 -13.26 12.79 -5.80
N GLU A 182 -12.42 13.73 -5.38
CA GLU A 182 -12.66 15.18 -5.47
C GLU A 182 -11.89 15.86 -6.61
N LYS A 183 -10.71 15.34 -6.96
CA LYS A 183 -9.90 15.81 -8.10
C LYS A 183 -9.47 14.60 -8.92
N LEU A 184 -9.72 14.65 -10.22
CA LEU A 184 -9.27 13.62 -11.16
C LEU A 184 -7.72 13.59 -11.17
N THR A 185 -7.15 12.55 -10.56
CA THR A 185 -5.73 12.09 -10.60
C THR A 185 -4.75 12.78 -9.64
N ILE A 186 -3.89 11.99 -8.98
CA ILE A 186 -2.75 12.40 -8.11
C ILE A 186 -1.45 11.95 -8.84
N PRO A 187 -0.27 12.61 -8.63
CA PRO A 187 0.84 12.74 -9.58
C PRO A 187 1.59 11.45 -9.91
#